data_AF-A0A7X8LPF9-F1
#
_entry.id   AF-A0A7X8LPF9-F1
#
_cell.length_a   1.000
_cell.length_b   1.000
_cell.length_c   1.000
_cell.angle_alpha   90.00
_cell.angle_beta   90.00
_cell.angle_gamma   90.00
#
_symmetry.space_group_name_H-M   'P 1'
#
loop_
_entity.id
_entity.type
_entity.pdbx_description
1 polymer ?
#
loop_
_entity_poly.entity_id
_entity_poly.type
_entity_poly.pdbx_seq_one_letter_code
_entity_poly.pdbx_strand_id
1 'polypeptide(L)'
;MGLDNTVFGSQAWKDIENLEYTIGPEALLDQIVLKDEWSNAEMLWVLKRMVYYYGKKDKPLQAIPVDRLFLNMVDILRCLYLFLDHVNPDLDTNMRKYLSVKLGDATWGLNSRTRSYLYKLLEKQQ
;
A
#
# COMPACT_ATOMS: atom_id res chain seq x y z
N MET A 1 14.05 2.81 25.82
CA MET A 1 14.96 2.69 24.67
C MET A 1 14.53 1.46 23.90
N GLY A 2 14.02 1.59 22.66
CA GLY A 2 13.48 0.43 21.93
C GLY A 2 12.61 0.73 20.71
N LEU A 3 12.26 1.99 20.44
CA LEU A 3 11.51 2.37 19.22
C LEU A 3 12.41 2.49 17.98
N ASP A 4 13.71 2.71 18.17
CA ASP A 4 14.67 3.02 17.10
C ASP A 4 14.96 1.81 16.18
N ASN A 5 14.57 0.60 16.59
CA ASN A 5 14.76 -0.62 15.81
C ASN A 5 13.56 -0.98 14.93
N THR A 6 12.51 -0.16 14.88
CA THR A 6 11.32 -0.42 14.04
C THR A 6 11.24 0.56 12.89
N VAL A 7 10.67 0.16 11.75
CA VAL A 7 10.51 1.05 10.60
C VAL A 7 9.73 2.32 10.98
N PHE A 8 8.69 2.22 11.81
CA PHE A 8 7.90 3.37 12.29
C PHE A 8 8.71 4.43 13.07
N GLY A 9 9.84 4.04 13.68
CA GLY A 9 10.74 4.96 14.38
C GLY A 9 11.87 5.51 13.49
N SER A 10 12.05 4.96 12.30
CA SER A 10 13.17 5.30 11.39
C SER A 10 13.03 6.68 10.77
N GLN A 11 14.16 7.26 10.35
CA GLN A 11 14.16 8.53 9.60
C GLN A 11 13.37 8.42 8.29
N ALA A 12 13.51 7.29 7.59
CA ALA A 12 12.78 7.03 6.35
C ALA A 12 11.25 7.10 6.53
N TRP A 13 10.73 6.66 7.68
CA TRP A 13 9.31 6.79 7.98
C TRP A 13 8.87 8.23 8.20
N LYS A 14 9.65 9.00 8.96
CA LYS A 14 9.39 10.44 9.17
C LYS A 14 9.41 11.22 7.86
N ASP A 15 10.34 10.87 6.95
CA ASP A 15 10.44 11.51 5.64
C ASP A 15 9.18 11.26 4.80
N ILE A 16 8.63 10.04 4.86
CA ILE A 16 7.35 9.70 4.20
C ILE A 16 6.18 10.45 4.83
N GLU A 17 6.11 10.54 6.17
CA GLU A 17 5.02 11.27 6.84
C GLU A 17 5.04 12.77 6.49
N ASN A 18 6.24 13.36 6.43
CA ASN A 18 6.41 14.75 5.99
C ASN A 18 6.02 14.95 4.52
N LEU A 19 6.36 13.99 3.67
CA LEU A 19 5.96 14.02 2.27
C LEU A 19 4.43 13.89 2.13
N GLU A 20 3.80 12.94 2.84
CA GLU A 20 2.33 12.79 2.89
C GLU A 20 1.65 14.09 3.30
N TYR A 21 2.19 14.78 4.32
CA TYR A 21 1.66 16.06 4.79
C TYR A 21 1.73 17.15 3.71
N THR A 22 2.76 17.11 2.86
CA THR A 22 3.02 18.14 1.85
C THR A 22 2.19 17.93 0.57
N ILE A 23 2.12 16.71 0.05
CA ILE A 23 1.49 16.42 -1.25
C ILE A 23 0.14 15.69 -1.14
N GLY A 24 -0.20 15.23 0.07
CA GLY A 24 -1.38 14.44 0.33
C GLY A 24 -1.19 12.93 0.04
N PRO A 25 -2.03 12.08 0.64
CA PRO A 25 -1.89 10.62 0.56
C PRO A 25 -2.12 10.05 -0.84
N GLU A 26 -2.98 10.65 -1.66
CA GLU A 26 -3.27 10.14 -3.00
C GLU A 26 -2.08 10.36 -3.95
N ALA A 27 -1.52 11.57 -3.95
CA ALA A 27 -0.34 11.89 -4.76
C ALA A 27 0.89 11.08 -4.34
N LEU A 28 1.07 10.86 -3.04
CA LEU A 28 2.15 10.03 -2.52
C LEU A 28 1.99 8.56 -2.95
N LEU A 29 0.77 8.01 -2.89
CA LEU A 29 0.51 6.65 -3.36
C LEU A 29 0.83 6.51 -4.85
N ASP A 30 0.39 7.46 -5.67
CA ASP A 30 0.68 7.46 -7.11
C ASP A 30 2.20 7.54 -7.38
N GLN A 31 2.95 8.35 -6.62
CA GLN A 31 4.40 8.41 -6.73
C GLN A 31 5.09 7.09 -6.37
N ILE A 32 4.67 6.44 -5.28
CA ILE A 32 5.27 5.17 -4.83
C ILE A 32 5.00 4.07 -5.86
N VAL A 33 3.77 3.96 -6.36
CA VAL A 33 3.37 2.92 -7.32
C VAL A 33 4.13 3.00 -8.64
N LEU A 34 4.64 4.19 -9.01
CA LEU A 34 5.45 4.38 -10.22
C LEU A 34 6.93 3.98 -10.06
N LYS A 35 7.39 3.69 -8.85
CA LYS A 35 8.79 3.28 -8.60
C LYS A 35 9.00 1.79 -8.89
N ASP A 36 10.14 1.46 -9.47
CA ASP A 36 10.57 0.07 -9.72
C ASP A 36 10.91 -0.70 -8.43
N GLU A 37 11.34 0.01 -7.38
CA GLU A 37 11.70 -0.56 -6.08
C GLU A 37 11.26 0.38 -4.96
N TRP A 38 10.67 -0.19 -3.91
CA TRP A 38 10.21 0.56 -2.74
C TRP A 38 11.13 0.28 -1.56
N SER A 39 11.27 1.26 -0.69
CA SER A 39 11.86 1.09 0.63
C SER A 39 10.89 0.39 1.59
N ASN A 40 11.42 -0.18 2.67
CA ASN A 40 10.60 -0.79 3.73
C ASN A 40 9.56 0.18 4.30
N ALA A 41 9.93 1.46 4.44
CA ALA A 41 9.04 2.50 4.93
C ALA A 41 7.87 2.75 3.96
N GLU A 42 8.13 2.79 2.65
CA GLU A 42 7.09 2.94 1.62
C GLU A 42 6.15 1.75 1.58
N MET A 43 6.68 0.53 1.66
CA MET A 43 5.84 -0.68 1.69
C MET A 43 4.91 -0.71 2.91
N LEU A 44 5.44 -0.42 4.11
CA LEU A 44 4.63 -0.36 5.32
C LEU A 44 3.63 0.80 5.28
N TRP A 45 4.00 1.92 4.68
CA TRP A 45 3.09 3.05 4.51
C TRP A 45 1.93 2.67 3.58
N VAL A 46 2.21 2.04 2.43
CA VAL A 46 1.19 1.54 1.51
C VAL A 46 0.28 0.52 2.23
N LEU A 47 0.86 -0.44 2.96
CA LEU A 47 0.09 -1.40 3.76
C LEU A 47 -0.86 -0.71 4.76
N LYS A 48 -0.37 0.29 5.51
CA LYS A 48 -1.18 1.10 6.43
C LYS A 48 -2.35 1.77 5.70
N ARG A 49 -2.11 2.34 4.51
CA ARG A 49 -3.17 2.96 3.69
C ARG A 49 -4.20 1.93 3.24
N MET A 50 -3.77 0.76 2.77
CA MET A 50 -4.67 -0.30 2.33
C MET A 50 -5.60 -0.74 3.46
N VAL A 51 -5.05 -0.99 4.66
CA VAL A 51 -5.85 -1.33 5.85
C VAL A 51 -6.87 -0.24 6.17
N TYR A 52 -6.49 1.04 6.08
CA TYR A 52 -7.41 2.16 6.29
C TYR A 52 -8.58 2.15 5.28
N TYR A 53 -8.28 2.01 3.99
CA TYR A 53 -9.31 2.03 2.94
C TYR A 53 -10.27 0.83 3.03
N TYR A 54 -9.76 -0.38 3.27
CA TYR A 54 -10.61 -1.55 3.47
C TYR A 54 -11.42 -1.46 4.77
N GLY A 55 -10.86 -0.90 5.85
CA GLY A 55 -11.56 -0.69 7.11
C GLY A 55 -12.70 0.34 7.03
N LYS A 56 -12.55 1.37 6.18
CA LYS A 56 -13.57 2.42 5.99
C LYS A 56 -14.82 1.95 5.22
N LYS A 57 -14.80 0.73 4.66
CA LYS A 57 -15.87 0.21 3.78
C LYS A 57 -16.20 1.18 2.63
N ASP A 58 -15.16 1.72 2.01
CA ASP A 58 -15.27 2.76 0.99
C ASP A 58 -16.20 2.33 -0.15
N LYS A 59 -17.16 3.17 -0.54
CA LYS A 59 -18.21 2.81 -1.53
C LYS A 59 -17.63 2.33 -2.87
N PRO A 60 -16.58 2.95 -3.44
CA PRO A 60 -15.96 2.46 -4.67
C PRO A 60 -15.37 1.06 -4.54
N LEU A 61 -14.86 0.70 -3.36
CA LEU A 61 -14.29 -0.63 -3.13
C LEU A 61 -15.34 -1.73 -3.06
N GLN A 62 -16.62 -1.38 -2.84
CA GLN A 62 -17.71 -2.35 -2.89
C GLN A 62 -18.02 -2.82 -4.32
N ALA A 63 -17.60 -2.05 -5.34
CA ALA A 63 -17.72 -2.45 -6.75
C ALA A 63 -16.58 -3.35 -7.22
N ILE A 64 -15.58 -3.63 -6.38
CA ILE A 64 -14.48 -4.52 -6.73
C ILE A 64 -15.02 -5.96 -6.86
N PRO A 65 -14.70 -6.69 -7.95
CA PRO A 65 -15.04 -8.10 -8.07
C PRO A 65 -14.46 -8.90 -6.89
N VAL A 66 -15.26 -9.80 -6.33
CA VAL A 66 -14.90 -10.57 -5.13
C VAL A 66 -13.55 -11.29 -5.30
N ASP A 67 -13.30 -11.90 -6.46
CA ASP A 67 -12.02 -12.57 -6.75
C ASP A 67 -10.83 -11.61 -6.69
N ARG A 68 -10.99 -10.37 -7.18
CA ARG A 68 -9.95 -9.34 -7.13
C ARG A 68 -9.70 -8.88 -5.70
N LEU A 69 -10.77 -8.75 -4.91
CA LEU A 69 -10.67 -8.42 -3.48
C LEU A 69 -9.88 -9.50 -2.73
N PHE A 70 -10.18 -10.78 -2.97
CA PHE A 70 -9.44 -11.89 -2.36
C PHE A 70 -7.96 -11.89 -2.74
N LEU A 71 -7.62 -11.65 -4.02
CA LEU A 71 -6.22 -11.55 -4.46
C LEU A 71 -5.49 -10.40 -3.76
N ASN A 72 -6.10 -9.21 -3.71
CA ASN A 72 -5.53 -8.06 -3.01
C ASN A 72 -5.28 -8.40 -1.52
N MET A 73 -6.22 -9.07 -0.85
CA MET A 73 -6.07 -9.46 0.55
C MET A 73 -4.97 -10.51 0.77
N VAL A 74 -4.85 -11.49 -0.12
CA VAL A 74 -3.76 -12.50 -0.07
C VAL A 74 -2.40 -11.82 -0.21
N ASP A 75 -2.27 -10.88 -1.14
CA ASP A 75 -1.00 -10.16 -1.34
C ASP A 75 -0.66 -9.24 -0.16
N ILE A 76 -1.65 -8.57 0.45
CA ILE A 76 -1.46 -7.80 1.70
C ILE A 76 -0.97 -8.70 2.83
N LEU A 77 -1.63 -9.84 3.07
CA LEU A 77 -1.28 -10.76 4.14
C LEU A 77 0.11 -11.38 3.92
N ARG A 78 0.47 -11.69 2.67
CA ARG A 78 1.80 -12.18 2.31
C ARG A 78 2.88 -11.14 2.60
N CYS A 79 2.64 -9.89 2.25
CA CYS A 79 3.59 -8.81 2.53
C CYS A 79 3.69 -8.57 4.04
N LEU A 80 2.58 -8.55 4.77
CA LEU A 80 2.57 -8.40 6.22
C LEU A 80 3.33 -9.53 6.92
N TYR A 81 3.16 -10.78 6.48
CA TYR A 81 3.89 -11.93 7.02
C TYR A 81 5.41 -11.76 6.86
N LEU A 82 5.87 -11.35 5.68
CA LEU A 82 7.28 -11.11 5.40
C LEU A 82 7.85 -9.90 6.16
N PHE A 83 7.03 -8.89 6.44
CA PHE A 83 7.42 -7.74 7.26
C PHE A 83 7.45 -8.05 8.77
N LEU A 84 6.49 -8.82 9.29
CA LEU A 84 6.38 -9.15 10.71
C LEU A 84 7.45 -10.14 11.19
N ASP A 85 8.00 -10.94 10.28
CA ASP A 85 9.05 -11.91 10.62
C ASP A 85 10.34 -11.21 11.11
N HIS A 86 10.55 -9.93 10.81
CA HIS A 86 11.79 -9.20 11.15
C HIS A 86 11.50 -7.83 11.79
N VAL A 87 12.26 -7.47 12.82
CA VAL A 87 12.04 -6.24 13.62
C VAL A 87 12.34 -4.96 12.80
N ASN A 88 13.21 -5.08 11.80
CA ASN A 88 13.40 -4.14 10.69
C ASN A 88 14.25 -4.90 9.67
N PRO A 89 13.64 -5.71 8.78
CA PRO A 89 14.39 -6.56 7.89
C PRO A 89 15.25 -5.69 6.98
N ASP A 90 16.57 -5.90 6.94
CA ASP A 90 17.35 -5.51 5.77
C ASP A 90 16.95 -6.45 4.62
N LEU A 91 15.76 -6.20 4.06
CA LEU A 91 15.24 -6.91 2.90
C LEU A 91 16.20 -6.64 1.76
N ASP A 92 16.71 -7.73 1.17
CA ASP A 92 17.52 -7.61 -0.03
C ASP A 92 16.70 -7.01 -1.18
N THR A 93 17.40 -6.47 -2.18
CA THR A 93 16.80 -5.81 -3.34
C THR A 93 15.80 -6.69 -4.10
N ASN A 94 16.02 -8.01 -4.16
CA ASN A 94 15.12 -8.91 -4.87
C ASN A 94 13.81 -9.12 -4.10
N MET A 95 13.89 -9.30 -2.78
CA MET A 95 12.72 -9.34 -1.91
C MET A 95 11.93 -8.03 -2.00
N ARG A 96 12.62 -6.88 -1.97
CA ARG A 96 11.95 -5.58 -2.07
C ARG A 96 11.23 -5.41 -3.40
N LYS A 97 11.87 -5.73 -4.51
CA LYS A 97 11.23 -5.68 -5.84
C LYS A 97 10.03 -6.60 -5.93
N TYR A 98 10.14 -7.83 -5.44
CA TYR A 98 9.01 -8.77 -5.40
C TYR A 98 7.83 -8.19 -4.61
N LEU A 99 8.09 -7.63 -3.43
CA LEU A 99 7.06 -7.02 -2.59
C LEU A 99 6.45 -5.77 -3.21
N SER A 100 7.26 -4.90 -3.83
CA SER A 100 6.79 -3.72 -4.57
C SER A 100 5.80 -4.10 -5.67
N VAL A 101 6.09 -5.15 -6.44
CA VAL A 101 5.17 -5.64 -7.49
C VAL A 101 3.86 -6.14 -6.88
N LYS A 102 3.93 -6.97 -5.84
CA LYS A 102 2.73 -7.53 -5.19
C LYS A 102 1.87 -6.46 -4.52
N LEU A 103 2.48 -5.52 -3.81
CA LEU A 103 1.75 -4.41 -3.21
C LEU A 103 1.21 -3.46 -4.28
N GLY A 104 1.98 -3.17 -5.33
CA GLY A 104 1.53 -2.38 -6.48
C GLY A 104 0.26 -2.97 -7.09
N ASP A 105 0.24 -4.27 -7.37
CA ASP A 105 -0.95 -4.96 -7.89
C ASP A 105 -2.13 -4.91 -6.91
N ALA A 106 -1.86 -5.04 -5.62
CA ALA A 106 -2.87 -5.03 -4.57
C ALA A 106 -3.47 -3.63 -4.33
N THR A 107 -2.76 -2.55 -4.73
CA THR A 107 -3.29 -1.16 -4.69
C THR A 107 -4.36 -0.89 -5.76
N TRP A 108 -4.68 -1.87 -6.61
CA TRP A 108 -5.75 -1.75 -7.59
C TRP A 108 -7.09 -1.42 -6.92
N GLY A 109 -7.69 -0.29 -7.31
CA GLY A 109 -8.89 0.29 -6.73
C GLY A 109 -8.64 1.43 -5.74
N LEU A 110 -7.38 1.65 -5.33
CA LEU A 110 -7.00 2.70 -4.39
C LEU A 110 -6.30 3.87 -5.07
N ASN A 111 -5.43 3.60 -6.05
CA ASN A 111 -4.74 4.65 -6.80
C ASN A 111 -5.69 5.42 -7.74
N SER A 112 -5.35 6.67 -8.05
CA SER A 112 -6.25 7.60 -8.77
C SER A 112 -6.73 7.03 -10.11
N ARG A 113 -5.81 6.39 -10.85
CA ARG A 113 -6.07 5.77 -12.15
C ARG A 113 -7.08 4.64 -12.05
N THR A 114 -6.88 3.65 -11.19
CA THR A 114 -7.77 2.47 -11.09
C THR A 114 -9.09 2.82 -10.41
N ARG A 115 -9.08 3.77 -9.47
CA ARG A 115 -10.29 4.24 -8.80
C ARG A 115 -11.26 4.91 -9.76
N SER A 116 -10.77 5.63 -10.78
CA SER A 116 -11.61 6.19 -11.86
C SER A 116 -12.40 5.12 -12.63
N TYR A 117 -11.85 3.90 -12.77
CA TYR A 117 -12.57 2.78 -13.39
C TYR A 117 -13.67 2.24 -12.49
N LEU A 118 -13.46 2.19 -11.17
CA LEU A 118 -14.48 1.77 -10.22
C LEU A 118 -15.68 2.72 -10.20
N TYR A 119 -15.44 4.03 -10.28
CA TYR A 119 -16.52 5.01 -10.42
C TYR A 119 -17.36 4.77 -11.68
N LYS A 120 -16.72 4.49 -12.83
CA LYS A 120 -17.43 4.15 -14.08
C LYS A 120 -18.22 2.85 -13.99
N LEU A 121 -17.73 1.86 -13.24
CA LEU A 121 -18.46 0.61 -13.02
C LEU A 121 -19.70 0.83 -12.15
N LEU A 122 -19.59 1.66 -11.12
CA LEU A 122 -20.73 2.05 -10.29
C LEU A 122 -21.79 2.82 -11.07
N GLU A 123 -21.39 3.75 -11.93
CA GLU A 123 -22.31 4.50 -12.81
C GLU A 123 -23.09 3.59 -13.78
N LYS A 124 -22.51 2.45 -14.19
CA LYS A 124 -23.18 1.47 -15.06
C LYS A 124 -24.13 0.51 -14.33
N GLN A 125 -24.04 0.44 -12.99
CA GLN A 125 -24.87 -0.44 -12.16
C GLN A 125 -26.09 0.28 -11.57
N GLN A 126 -26.19 1.61 -11.76
CA GLN A 126 -27.36 2.43 -11.43
C GLN A 126 -28.26 2.61 -12.65
#